data_AF-A0A378JL84-F1
#
_entry.id   AF-A0A378JL84-F1
#
_cell.length_a   1.000
_cell.length_b   1.000
_cell.length_c   1.000
_cell.angle_alpha   90.00
_cell.angle_beta   90.00
_cell.angle_gamma   90.00
#
_symmetry.space_group_name_H-M   'P 1'
#
loop_
_entity.id
_entity.type
_entity.pdbx_description
1 polymer ?
#
loop_
_entity_poly.entity_id
_entity_poly.type
_entity_poly.pdbx_seq_one_letter_code
_entity_poly.pdbx_strand_id
1 'polypeptide(L)'
;MIKAIREQVLQDHSLSVYQIALIPQRSLPKTTSGKIRRKVIQKNLEEKNFEYKILWRDNKIDQDQISSDIENTENAIKCSLSIFDKQFRDKIHEELSNILDIEVDSIDDDKNFAEFGLDSLMAVELEARLQDYLKETCPLPAATVINHPTINLLISHIKKIRKSID
;
A
#
# COMPACT_ATOMS: atom_id res chain seq x y z
N MET A 1 -6.66 -15.18 12.49
CA MET A 1 -5.98 -14.62 13.68
C MET A 1 -5.04 -13.46 13.33
N ILE A 2 -4.01 -13.65 12.50
CA ILE A 2 -3.05 -12.56 12.15
C ILE A 2 -3.73 -11.40 11.40
N LYS A 3 -4.62 -11.67 10.44
CA LYS A 3 -5.42 -10.66 9.72
C LYS A 3 -6.22 -9.77 10.68
N ALA A 4 -6.98 -10.39 11.58
CA ALA A 4 -7.75 -9.69 12.62
C ALA A 4 -6.88 -8.78 13.52
N ILE A 5 -5.68 -9.23 13.92
CA ILE A 5 -4.76 -8.39 14.71
C ILE A 5 -4.35 -7.13 13.91
N ARG A 6 -4.08 -7.28 12.61
CA ARG A 6 -3.67 -6.17 11.74
C ARG A 6 -4.81 -5.18 11.52
N GLU A 7 -6.02 -5.68 11.26
CA GLU A 7 -7.22 -4.88 11.07
C GLU A 7 -7.56 -4.08 12.34
N GLN A 8 -7.53 -4.74 13.50
CA GLN A 8 -7.82 -4.09 14.78
C GLN A 8 -6.80 -3.00 15.13
N VAL A 9 -5.49 -3.26 14.94
CA VAL A 9 -4.45 -2.25 15.17
C VAL A 9 -4.59 -1.07 14.21
N LEU A 10 -4.96 -1.32 12.96
CA LEU A 10 -5.19 -0.25 11.99
C LEU A 10 -6.41 0.59 12.37
N GLN A 11 -7.50 -0.04 12.84
CA GLN A 11 -8.72 0.66 13.25
C GLN A 11 -8.52 1.49 14.51
N ASP A 12 -7.93 0.92 15.56
CA ASP A 12 -7.86 1.56 16.88
C ASP A 12 -6.73 2.61 16.98
N HIS A 13 -5.67 2.42 16.20
CA HIS A 13 -4.46 3.24 16.29
C HIS A 13 -4.08 3.94 14.99
N SER A 14 -4.80 3.72 13.89
CA SER A 14 -4.49 4.29 12.57
C SER A 14 -3.05 4.01 12.11
N LEU A 15 -2.49 2.87 12.55
CA LEU A 15 -1.12 2.45 12.24
C LEU A 15 -1.12 1.11 11.51
N SER A 16 -0.42 1.05 10.37
CA SER A 16 -0.18 -0.22 9.69
C SER A 16 0.83 -1.07 10.45
N VAL A 17 0.50 -2.33 10.72
CA VAL A 17 1.42 -3.27 11.34
C VAL A 17 2.53 -3.61 10.36
N TYR A 18 3.79 -3.43 10.78
CA TYR A 18 4.96 -3.82 9.99
C TYR A 18 5.34 -5.30 10.21
N GLN A 19 5.30 -5.77 11.46
CA GLN A 19 5.69 -7.14 11.79
C GLN A 19 4.94 -7.64 13.03
N ILE A 20 4.60 -8.93 13.01
CA ILE A 20 4.06 -9.67 14.16
C ILE A 20 5.01 -10.83 14.43
N ALA A 21 5.56 -10.86 15.63
CA ALA A 21 6.47 -11.90 16.08
C ALA A 21 6.10 -12.39 17.49
N LEU A 22 6.26 -13.68 17.72
CA LEU A 22 6.20 -14.27 19.05
C LEU A 22 7.58 -14.22 19.67
N ILE A 23 7.60 -13.99 20.97
CA ILE A 23 8.81 -13.94 21.78
C ILE A 23 8.62 -14.91 22.95
N PRO A 24 9.68 -15.54 23.49
CA PRO A 24 9.58 -16.37 24.68
C PRO A 24 8.98 -15.59 25.85
N GLN A 25 8.24 -16.25 26.72
CA GLN A 25 7.69 -15.58 27.89
C GLN A 25 8.84 -14.99 28.74
N ARG A 26 8.63 -13.79 29.31
CA ARG A 26 9.60 -13.08 30.17
C ARG A 26 10.90 -12.61 29.46
N SER A 27 10.99 -12.74 28.13
CA SER A 27 12.18 -12.31 27.35
C SER A 27 12.20 -10.82 27.00
N LEU A 28 11.07 -10.11 27.13
CA LEU A 28 10.96 -8.71 26.72
C LEU A 28 11.85 -7.80 27.59
N PRO A 29 12.81 -7.06 27.00
CA PRO A 29 13.69 -6.17 27.75
C PRO A 29 12.92 -5.06 28.48
N LYS A 30 13.06 -5.01 29.80
CA LYS A 30 12.42 -4.00 30.67
C LYS A 30 13.45 -3.16 31.43
N THR A 31 13.04 -1.95 31.79
CA THR A 31 13.74 -1.09 32.75
C THR A 31 13.54 -1.61 34.17
N THR A 32 14.35 -1.13 35.13
CA THR A 32 14.19 -1.44 36.57
C THR A 32 12.79 -1.12 37.09
N SER A 33 12.09 -0.15 36.48
CA SER A 33 10.71 0.23 36.79
C SER A 33 9.66 -0.54 35.99
N GLY A 34 10.03 -1.59 35.24
CA GLY A 34 9.09 -2.43 34.48
C GLY A 34 8.64 -1.91 33.11
N LYS A 35 9.06 -0.71 32.69
CA LYS A 35 8.74 -0.17 31.35
C LYS A 35 9.51 -0.90 30.25
N ILE A 36 8.86 -1.12 29.10
CA ILE A 36 9.46 -1.75 27.92
C ILE A 36 10.60 -0.88 27.36
N ARG A 37 11.77 -1.47 27.12
CA ARG A 37 12.94 -0.80 26.51
C ARG A 37 12.86 -0.87 24.98
N ARG A 38 12.01 -0.05 24.38
CA ARG A 38 11.73 -0.05 22.93
C ARG A 38 12.99 0.03 22.06
N LYS A 39 13.96 0.91 22.40
CA LYS A 39 15.23 1.05 21.66
C LYS A 39 16.05 -0.25 21.61
N VAL A 40 16.06 -1.01 22.70
CA VAL A 40 16.78 -2.30 22.77
C VAL A 40 16.09 -3.33 21.90
N ILE A 41 14.77 -3.36 21.91
CA ILE A 41 13.98 -4.27 21.06
C ILE A 41 14.20 -3.94 19.58
N GLN A 42 14.20 -2.66 19.22
CA GLN A 42 14.47 -2.23 17.85
C GLN A 42 15.85 -2.71 17.38
N LYS A 43 16.91 -2.40 18.16
CA LYS A 43 18.28 -2.83 17.87
C LYS A 43 18.38 -4.36 17.73
N ASN A 44 17.78 -5.09 18.68
CA ASN A 44 17.81 -6.55 18.66
C ASN A 44 17.06 -7.16 17.47
N LEU A 45 16.00 -6.49 16.99
CA LEU A 45 15.22 -6.92 15.83
C LEU A 45 16.03 -6.74 14.54
N GLU A 46 16.73 -5.60 14.40
CA GLU A 46 17.61 -5.27 13.29
C GLU A 46 18.82 -6.22 13.22
N GLU A 47 19.46 -6.47 14.36
CA GLU A 47 20.67 -7.32 14.46
C GLU A 47 20.36 -8.83 14.51
N LYS A 48 19.08 -9.24 14.50
CA LYS A 48 18.63 -10.64 14.69
C LYS A 48 19.17 -11.31 15.97
N ASN A 49 19.54 -10.51 16.97
CA ASN A 49 20.16 -10.95 18.23
C ASN A 49 19.15 -11.36 19.31
N PHE A 50 17.93 -11.72 18.93
CA PHE A 50 16.86 -12.04 19.86
C PHE A 50 16.03 -13.20 19.34
N GLU A 51 15.65 -14.09 20.26
CA GLU A 51 14.83 -15.24 19.94
C GLU A 51 13.39 -14.78 19.73
N TYR A 52 12.96 -14.75 18.47
CA TYR A 52 11.58 -14.51 18.11
C TYR A 52 11.16 -15.39 16.94
N LYS A 53 9.91 -15.83 16.95
CA LYS A 53 9.29 -16.52 15.83
C LYS A 53 8.43 -15.54 15.05
N ILE A 54 8.82 -15.24 13.82
CA ILE A 54 8.01 -14.40 12.92
C ILE A 54 6.70 -15.14 12.62
N LEU A 55 5.57 -14.47 12.87
CA LEU A 55 4.28 -14.93 12.40
C LEU A 55 3.90 -14.25 11.09
N TRP A 56 4.26 -12.98 10.95
CA TRP A 56 3.96 -12.18 9.77
C TRP A 56 4.85 -10.94 9.68
N ARG A 57 5.19 -10.51 8.46
CA ARG A 57 5.91 -9.26 8.17
C ARG A 57 5.34 -8.65 6.89
N ASP A 58 5.23 -7.32 6.84
CA ASP A 58 4.91 -6.60 5.61
C ASP A 58 6.14 -6.64 4.69
N ASN A 59 6.17 -7.58 3.74
CA ASN A 59 7.27 -7.79 2.79
C ASN A 59 7.37 -6.69 1.71
N LYS A 60 6.95 -5.46 1.98
CA LYS A 60 7.10 -4.35 1.03
C LYS A 60 8.55 -3.91 0.81
N ILE A 61 9.51 -4.40 1.62
CA ILE A 61 10.91 -3.93 1.61
C ILE A 61 11.91 -5.03 1.17
N ASP A 62 11.53 -6.31 1.19
CA ASP A 62 12.45 -7.43 0.89
C ASP A 62 12.09 -8.18 -0.41
N GLN A 63 11.88 -7.47 -1.54
CA GLN A 63 11.74 -8.14 -2.85
C GLN A 63 13.08 -8.47 -3.53
N ASP A 64 14.22 -8.15 -2.93
CA ASP A 64 15.52 -8.32 -3.60
C ASP A 64 16.24 -9.65 -3.32
N GLN A 65 15.73 -10.59 -2.49
CA GLN A 65 16.59 -11.73 -2.08
C GLN A 65 16.01 -13.15 -1.92
N ILE A 66 14.81 -13.50 -2.39
CA ILE A 66 14.37 -14.92 -2.27
C ILE A 66 13.72 -15.46 -3.54
N SER A 67 14.57 -15.77 -4.53
CA SER A 67 14.45 -16.96 -5.39
C SER A 67 14.65 -18.20 -4.50
N SER A 68 13.97 -19.35 -4.66
CA SER A 68 13.98 -20.13 -5.89
C SER A 68 12.90 -21.22 -6.00
N ASP A 69 11.88 -21.31 -5.13
CA ASP A 69 10.94 -22.47 -5.18
C ASP A 69 9.43 -22.15 -5.12
N ILE A 70 9.02 -20.88 -4.99
CA ILE A 70 7.60 -20.43 -5.00
C ILE A 70 7.23 -19.73 -6.33
N GLU A 71 8.17 -19.68 -7.28
CA GLU A 71 8.14 -18.79 -8.44
C GLU A 71 6.95 -19.00 -9.40
N ASN A 72 6.36 -20.20 -9.50
CA ASN A 72 5.35 -20.46 -10.54
C ASN A 72 3.94 -19.94 -10.24
N THR A 73 3.52 -19.88 -8.96
CA THR A 73 2.18 -19.40 -8.60
C THR A 73 2.21 -17.91 -8.24
N GLU A 74 3.28 -17.45 -7.60
CA GLU A 74 3.49 -16.04 -7.32
C GLU A 74 3.76 -15.23 -8.59
N ASN A 75 4.45 -15.76 -9.61
CA ASN A 75 4.63 -15.03 -10.87
C ASN A 75 3.33 -14.86 -11.65
N ALA A 76 2.40 -15.82 -11.61
CA ALA A 76 1.09 -15.66 -12.25
C ALA A 76 0.26 -14.55 -11.58
N ILE A 77 0.30 -14.47 -10.24
CA ILE A 77 -0.41 -13.44 -9.47
C ILE A 77 0.30 -12.08 -9.57
N LYS A 78 1.63 -12.05 -9.52
CA LYS A 78 2.47 -10.85 -9.67
C LYS A 78 2.36 -10.26 -11.08
N CYS A 79 2.28 -11.11 -12.10
CA CYS A 79 2.03 -10.71 -13.49
C CYS A 79 0.58 -10.21 -13.66
N SER A 80 -0.42 -10.86 -13.07
CA SER A 80 -1.81 -10.36 -13.09
C SER A 80 -1.94 -9.00 -12.39
N LEU A 81 -1.23 -8.78 -11.28
CA LEU A 81 -1.17 -7.49 -10.59
C LEU A 81 -0.42 -6.43 -11.42
N SER A 82 0.68 -6.78 -12.10
CA SER A 82 1.40 -5.82 -12.96
C SER A 82 0.60 -5.46 -14.23
N ILE A 83 -0.17 -6.41 -14.78
CA ILE A 83 -1.08 -6.16 -15.91
C ILE A 83 -2.19 -5.21 -15.47
N PHE A 84 -2.79 -5.44 -14.30
CA PHE A 84 -3.81 -4.54 -13.77
C PHE A 84 -3.25 -3.14 -13.50
N ASP A 85 -2.06 -3.05 -12.91
CA ASP A 85 -1.40 -1.76 -12.65
C ASP A 85 -1.16 -0.99 -13.93
N LYS A 86 -0.71 -1.67 -14.99
CA LYS A 86 -0.48 -1.06 -16.30
C LYS A 86 -1.79 -0.62 -16.93
N GLN A 87 -2.80 -1.49 -16.98
CA GLN A 87 -4.13 -1.16 -17.53
C GLN A 87 -4.78 0.00 -16.80
N PHE A 88 -4.64 0.05 -15.48
CA PHE A 88 -5.22 1.10 -14.67
C PHE A 88 -4.46 2.42 -14.83
N ARG A 89 -3.13 2.38 -14.97
CA ARG A 89 -2.33 3.56 -15.34
C ARG A 89 -2.78 4.09 -16.69
N ASP A 90 -2.83 3.23 -17.71
CA ASP A 90 -3.26 3.60 -19.07
C ASP A 90 -4.65 4.25 -19.04
N LYS A 91 -5.56 3.75 -18.18
CA LYS A 91 -6.89 4.32 -17.99
C LYS A 91 -6.87 5.69 -17.33
N ILE A 92 -6.04 5.90 -16.31
CA ILE A 92 -5.90 7.22 -15.67
C ILE A 92 -5.38 8.24 -16.69
N HIS A 93 -4.39 7.87 -17.51
CA HIS A 93 -3.89 8.73 -18.57
C HIS A 93 -4.98 9.09 -19.59
N GLU A 94 -5.77 8.11 -20.03
CA GLU A 94 -6.89 8.33 -20.94
C GLU A 94 -7.91 9.31 -20.35
N GLU A 95 -8.33 9.11 -19.08
CA GLU A 95 -9.31 9.99 -18.44
C GLU A 95 -8.76 11.41 -18.21
N LEU A 96 -7.49 11.54 -17.82
CA LEU A 96 -6.84 12.85 -17.67
C LEU A 96 -6.71 13.57 -19.01
N SER A 97 -6.32 12.85 -20.06
CA SER A 97 -6.27 13.39 -21.43
C SER A 97 -7.64 13.88 -21.89
N ASN A 98 -8.70 13.12 -21.62
CA ASN A 98 -10.08 13.50 -21.99
C ASN A 98 -10.62 14.70 -21.19
N ILE A 99 -10.24 14.85 -19.92
CA ILE A 99 -10.72 15.94 -19.06
C ILE A 99 -9.94 17.24 -19.31
N LEU A 100 -8.63 17.13 -19.50
CA LEU A 100 -7.72 18.29 -19.62
C LEU A 100 -7.40 18.68 -21.07
N ASP A 101 -7.82 17.88 -22.05
CA ASP A 101 -7.53 18.06 -23.49
C ASP A 101 -6.02 18.16 -23.78
N ILE A 102 -5.24 17.30 -23.10
CA ILE A 102 -3.78 17.20 -23.25
C ILE A 102 -3.39 15.82 -23.79
N GLU A 103 -2.23 15.72 -24.44
CA GLU A 103 -1.73 14.45 -24.95
C GLU A 103 -1.35 13.49 -23.80
N VAL A 104 -1.71 12.21 -23.95
CA VAL A 104 -1.40 11.13 -22.98
C VAL A 104 0.09 11.06 -22.63
N ASP A 105 0.96 11.29 -23.61
CA ASP A 105 2.42 11.24 -23.47
C ASP A 105 3.00 12.45 -22.69
N SER A 106 2.22 13.53 -22.54
CA SER A 106 2.62 14.72 -21.79
C SER A 106 2.33 14.61 -20.28
N ILE A 107 1.61 13.56 -19.87
CA ILE A 107 1.20 13.33 -18.50
C ILE A 107 2.32 12.59 -17.77
N ASP A 108 2.92 13.27 -16.80
CA ASP A 108 3.91 12.72 -15.89
C ASP A 108 3.25 12.09 -14.66
N ASP A 109 3.61 10.84 -14.38
CA ASP A 109 3.09 10.02 -13.29
C ASP A 109 3.37 10.56 -11.88
N ASP A 110 4.45 11.31 -11.71
CA ASP A 110 4.90 11.87 -10.44
C ASP A 110 4.47 13.33 -10.23
N LYS A 111 3.94 13.95 -11.28
CA LYS A 111 3.53 15.35 -11.27
C LYS A 111 2.12 15.51 -10.70
N ASN A 112 1.90 16.62 -10.01
CA ASN A 112 0.62 16.90 -9.36
C ASN A 112 -0.47 17.21 -10.40
N PHE A 113 -1.66 16.65 -10.23
CA PHE A 113 -2.81 16.92 -11.10
C PHE A 113 -3.13 18.41 -11.27
N ALA A 114 -2.96 19.20 -10.20
CA ALA A 114 -3.15 20.64 -10.24
C ALA A 114 -2.17 21.35 -11.19
N GLU A 115 -0.96 20.80 -11.38
CA GLU A 115 0.03 21.34 -12.31
C GLU A 115 -0.29 21.05 -13.79
N PHE A 116 -1.22 20.14 -14.06
CA PHE A 116 -1.80 19.93 -15.38
C PHE A 116 -3.09 20.75 -15.60
N GLY A 117 -3.53 21.51 -14.59
CA GLY A 117 -4.76 22.31 -14.65
C GLY A 117 -6.00 21.60 -14.12
N LEU A 118 -5.86 20.44 -13.45
CA LEU A 118 -7.00 19.77 -12.83
C LEU A 118 -7.53 20.58 -11.64
N ASP A 119 -8.76 21.09 -11.76
CA ASP A 119 -9.45 21.79 -10.68
C ASP A 119 -10.22 20.83 -9.74
N SER A 120 -10.81 21.36 -8.67
CA SER A 120 -11.55 20.54 -7.69
C SER A 120 -12.80 19.87 -8.26
N LEU A 121 -13.45 20.46 -9.26
CA LEU A 121 -14.64 19.87 -9.88
C LEU A 121 -14.24 18.74 -10.84
N MET A 122 -13.20 18.97 -11.63
CA MET A 122 -12.58 17.97 -12.50
C MET A 122 -12.00 16.80 -11.71
N ALA A 123 -11.45 17.05 -10.51
CA ALA A 123 -10.98 15.99 -9.63
C ALA A 123 -12.11 15.07 -9.15
N VAL A 124 -13.27 15.63 -8.83
CA VAL A 124 -14.48 14.85 -8.46
C VAL A 124 -15.02 14.09 -9.67
N GLU A 125 -14.98 14.69 -10.87
CA GLU A 125 -15.37 14.01 -12.11
C GLU A 125 -14.45 12.82 -12.41
N LEU A 126 -13.13 13.02 -12.36
CA LEU A 126 -12.14 11.96 -12.53
C LEU A 126 -12.37 10.82 -11.52
N GLU A 127 -12.66 11.18 -10.26
CA GLU A 127 -12.96 10.20 -9.22
C GLU A 127 -14.20 9.37 -9.55
N ALA A 128 -15.28 10.01 -10.01
CA ALA A 128 -16.50 9.32 -10.41
C ALA A 128 -16.27 8.37 -11.60
N ARG A 129 -15.49 8.79 -12.60
CA ARG A 129 -15.15 7.94 -13.76
C ARG A 129 -14.28 6.74 -13.37
N LEU A 130 -13.30 6.94 -12.49
CA LEU A 130 -12.46 5.86 -11.97
C LEU A 130 -13.27 4.92 -11.06
N GLN A 131 -14.17 5.45 -10.24
CA GLN A 131 -15.08 4.65 -9.43
C GLN A 131 -16.00 3.80 -10.31
N ASP A 132 -16.51 4.36 -11.40
CA ASP A 132 -17.33 3.65 -12.39
C ASP A 132 -16.57 2.50 -13.06
N TYR A 133 -15.30 2.72 -13.42
CA TYR A 133 -14.43 1.68 -13.95
C TYR A 133 -14.13 0.56 -12.93
N LEU A 134 -14.01 0.92 -11.64
CA LEU A 134 -13.68 0.00 -10.55
C LEU A 134 -14.90 -0.62 -9.86
N LYS A 135 -16.14 -0.30 -10.28
CA LYS A 135 -17.42 -0.67 -9.63
C LYS A 135 -17.50 -2.14 -9.18
N GLU A 136 -16.93 -3.06 -9.96
CA GLU A 136 -17.01 -4.50 -9.67
C GLU A 136 -15.85 -5.02 -8.81
N THR A 137 -14.76 -4.26 -8.68
CA THR A 137 -13.51 -4.73 -8.07
C THR A 137 -13.14 -3.98 -6.78
N CYS A 138 -13.47 -2.69 -6.66
CA CYS A 138 -13.07 -1.89 -5.49
C CYS A 138 -13.91 -0.61 -5.34
N PRO A 139 -14.57 -0.39 -4.19
CA PRO A 139 -15.16 0.91 -3.90
C PRO A 139 -14.05 1.93 -3.64
N LEU A 140 -14.07 3.05 -4.37
CA LEU A 140 -13.13 4.15 -4.17
C LEU A 140 -13.71 5.10 -3.09
N PRO A 141 -12.99 5.37 -1.98
CA PRO A 141 -13.43 6.33 -0.98
C PRO A 141 -13.52 7.76 -1.56
N ALA A 142 -14.47 8.56 -1.05
CA ALA A 142 -14.63 9.95 -1.45
C ALA A 142 -13.33 10.77 -1.27
N ALA A 143 -13.08 11.72 -2.17
CA ALA A 143 -11.91 12.59 -2.19
C ALA A 143 -10.57 11.83 -2.36
N THR A 144 -10.59 10.64 -2.97
CA THR A 144 -9.36 9.89 -3.24
C THR A 144 -8.45 10.63 -4.21
N VAL A 145 -9.00 11.22 -5.28
CA VAL A 145 -8.18 11.97 -6.27
C VAL A 145 -7.55 13.21 -5.62
N ILE A 146 -8.28 13.88 -4.75
CA ILE A 146 -7.84 15.09 -4.06
C ILE A 146 -6.73 14.78 -3.04
N ASN A 147 -6.87 13.68 -2.29
CA ASN A 147 -5.90 13.28 -1.26
C ASN A 147 -4.63 12.62 -1.85
N HIS A 148 -4.71 12.12 -3.08
CA HIS A 148 -3.61 11.45 -3.78
C HIS A 148 -3.38 12.13 -5.13
N PRO A 149 -2.77 13.33 -5.15
CA PRO A 149 -2.79 14.22 -6.30
C PRO A 149 -1.78 13.86 -7.40
N THR A 150 -1.30 12.61 -7.46
CA THR A 150 -0.42 12.11 -8.51
C THR A 150 -0.86 10.70 -8.93
N ILE A 151 -0.56 10.30 -10.16
CA ILE A 151 -0.92 8.97 -10.69
C ILE A 151 -0.29 7.87 -9.82
N ASN A 152 0.99 8.04 -9.47
CA ASN A 152 1.71 7.08 -8.64
C ASN A 152 1.13 6.95 -7.21
N LEU A 153 0.69 8.06 -6.59
CA LEU A 153 0.03 8.00 -5.28
C LEU A 153 -1.34 7.34 -5.37
N LEU A 154 -2.10 7.63 -6.42
CA LEU A 154 -3.45 7.12 -6.62
C LEU A 154 -3.45 5.59 -6.86
N ILE A 155 -2.54 5.11 -7.72
CA ILE A 155 -2.32 3.67 -7.93
C ILE A 155 -1.85 3.00 -6.63
N SER A 156 -0.92 3.62 -5.90
CA SER A 156 -0.43 3.09 -4.63
C SER A 156 -1.52 3.01 -3.57
N HIS A 157 -2.44 3.97 -3.54
CA HIS A 157 -3.59 3.96 -2.64
C HIS A 157 -4.56 2.83 -2.98
N ILE A 158 -4.90 2.65 -4.26
CA ILE A 158 -5.80 1.58 -4.71
C ILE A 158 -5.20 0.20 -4.47
N LYS A 159 -3.88 0.04 -4.67
CA LYS A 159 -3.15 -1.18 -4.26
C LYS A 159 -3.32 -1.49 -2.78
N LYS A 160 -3.29 -0.47 -1.91
CA LYS A 160 -3.51 -0.64 -0.47
C LYS A 160 -4.95 -1.07 -0.19
N ILE A 161 -5.94 -0.47 -0.86
CA ILE A 161 -7.36 -0.82 -0.68
C ILE A 161 -7.61 -2.26 -1.15
N ARG A 162 -7.15 -2.65 -2.35
CA ARG A 162 -7.33 -4.00 -2.90
C ARG A 162 -6.73 -5.08 -2.01
N LYS A 163 -5.50 -4.86 -1.50
CA LYS A 163 -4.86 -5.76 -0.52
C LYS A 163 -5.59 -5.87 0.82
N SER A 164 -6.50 -4.95 1.12
CA SER A 164 -7.32 -4.98 2.33
C SER A 164 -8.62 -5.76 2.14
N ILE A 165 -9.06 -5.97 0.90
CA ILE A 165 -10.30 -6.67 0.55
C ILE A 165 -10.06 -8.19 0.47
N ASP A 166 -8.89 -8.61 -0.01
CA ASP A 166 -8.42 -10.02 0.03
C ASP A 166 -7.98 -10.46 1.45
#